data_AF-A0A3D1ZCM9-F1
#
_entry.id   AF-A0A3D1ZCM9-F1
#
_cell.length_a   1.000
_cell.length_b   1.000
_cell.length_c   1.000
_cell.angle_alpha   90.00
_cell.angle_beta   90.00
_cell.angle_gamma   90.00
#
_symmetry.space_group_name_H-M   'P 1'
#
loop_
_entity.id
_entity.type
_entity.pdbx_description
1 polymer ?
#
loop_
_entity_poly.entity_id
_entity_poly.type
_entity_poly.pdbx_seq_one_letter_code
_entity_poly.pdbx_strand_id
1 'polypeptide(L)' 'FSEGADADVTVLDPERNQPEMSLVTGKLIMYKGQPVGSGGTLLVTQEGQRTAAASGLDYQVVDMSQSKLYEGFTD' A
#
# COMPACT_ATOMS: atom_id res chain seq x y z
N PHE A 1 -8.97 -0.98 -16.60
CA PHE A 1 -7.99 -1.91 -16.02
C PHE A 1 -7.72 -3.02 -17.01
N SER A 2 -6.46 -3.43 -17.14
CA SER A 2 -5.97 -4.51 -18.01
C SER A 2 -5.13 -5.48 -17.17
N GLU A 3 -4.79 -6.64 -17.74
CA GLU A 3 -3.89 -7.60 -17.08
C GLU A 3 -2.55 -6.93 -16.70
N GLY A 4 -2.08 -7.15 -15.47
CA GLY A 4 -0.86 -6.55 -14.93
C GLY A 4 -0.94 -5.08 -14.49
N ALA A 5 -2.13 -4.49 -14.39
CA ALA A 5 -2.31 -3.05 -14.13
C ALA A 5 -1.53 -2.48 -12.93
N ASP A 6 -1.42 -3.24 -11.84
CA ASP A 6 -0.72 -2.81 -10.61
C ASP A 6 0.61 -3.56 -10.40
N ALA A 7 1.04 -4.43 -11.32
CA ALA A 7 2.35 -5.10 -11.25
C ALA A 7 2.69 -5.78 -9.91
N ASP A 8 1.70 -6.40 -9.27
CA ASP A 8 1.90 -7.19 -8.04
C ASP A 8 2.45 -8.58 -8.39
N VAL A 9 3.57 -8.95 -7.79
CA VAL A 9 4.26 -10.23 -8.05
C VAL A 9 4.77 -10.80 -6.74
N THR A 10 4.58 -12.09 -6.50
CA THR A 10 5.25 -12.83 -5.42
C THR A 10 5.91 -14.08 -5.97
N VAL A 11 7.20 -14.25 -5.65
CA VAL A 11 8.00 -15.43 -5.99
C VAL A 11 8.11 -16.31 -4.76
N LEU A 12 7.78 -17.59 -4.94
CA LEU A 12 7.80 -18.60 -3.88
C LEU A 12 8.97 -19.56 -4.10
N ASP A 13 9.62 -19.96 -3.00
CA ASP A 13 10.45 -21.16 -2.94
C ASP A 13 9.53 -22.37 -2.69
N PRO A 14 9.35 -23.28 -3.66
CA PRO A 14 8.46 -24.42 -3.52
C PRO A 14 9.00 -25.51 -2.59
N GLU A 15 10.32 -25.60 -2.38
CA GLU A 15 10.91 -26.59 -1.48
C GLU A 15 10.66 -26.22 -0.02
N ARG A 16 10.69 -24.91 0.28
CA ARG A 16 10.46 -24.37 1.63
C ARG A 16 9.02 -23.95 1.89
N ASN A 17 8.20 -23.84 0.83
CA ASN A 17 6.86 -23.30 0.85
C ASN A 17 6.79 -21.90 1.49
N GLN A 18 7.73 -21.02 1.10
CA GLN A 18 7.90 -19.67 1.65
C GLN A 18 8.12 -18.64 0.53
N PRO A 19 7.71 -17.37 0.72
CA PRO A 19 8.00 -16.32 -0.24
C PRO A 19 9.47 -15.88 -0.18
N GLU A 20 10.11 -15.79 -1.34
CA GLU A 20 11.50 -15.35 -1.48
C GLU A 20 11.57 -13.88 -1.94
N MET A 21 10.59 -13.39 -2.71
CA MET A 21 10.54 -12.01 -3.21
C MET A 21 9.10 -11.56 -3.45
N SER A 22 8.79 -10.29 -3.16
CA SER A 22 7.51 -9.68 -3.55
C SER A 22 7.67 -8.26 -4.06
N LEU A 23 6.85 -7.92 -5.05
CA LEU A 23 6.62 -6.58 -5.56
C LEU A 23 5.15 -6.20 -5.40
N VAL A 24 4.89 -4.95 -5.01
CA VAL A 24 3.54 -4.35 -4.97
C VAL A 24 3.59 -3.02 -5.71
N THR A 25 2.68 -2.78 -6.65
CA THR A 25 2.72 -1.57 -7.49
C THR A 25 4.07 -1.39 -8.21
N GLY A 26 4.71 -2.50 -8.60
CA GLY A 26 6.05 -2.53 -9.20
C GLY A 26 7.21 -2.20 -8.24
N LYS A 27 6.96 -1.99 -6.94
CA LYS A 27 7.99 -1.70 -5.93
C LYS A 27 8.38 -2.98 -5.19
N LEU A 28 9.69 -3.25 -5.07
CA LEU A 28 10.22 -4.36 -4.28
C LEU A 28 9.93 -4.14 -2.80
N ILE A 29 9.14 -5.02 -2.18
CA ILE A 29 8.79 -4.95 -0.75
C ILE A 29 9.43 -6.06 0.08
N MET A 30 9.88 -7.13 -0.56
CA MET A 30 10.55 -8.26 0.08
C MET A 30 11.59 -8.85 -0.87
N TYR A 31 12.77 -9.19 -0.34
CA TYR A 31 13.85 -9.83 -1.07
C TYR A 31 14.62 -10.80 -0.17
N LYS A 32 14.89 -12.00 -0.67
CA LYS A 32 15.51 -13.11 0.08
C LYS A 32 14.76 -13.46 1.37
N GLY A 33 13.43 -13.46 1.28
CA GLY A 33 12.55 -13.69 2.44
C GLY A 33 12.61 -12.62 3.52
N GLN A 34 13.28 -11.48 3.28
CA GLN A 34 13.37 -10.35 4.21
C GLN A 34 12.58 -9.16 3.67
N PRO A 35 11.77 -8.48 4.50
CA PRO A 35 11.13 -7.22 4.12
C PRO A 35 12.18 -6.14 3.79
N VAL A 36 12.02 -5.45 2.68
CA VAL A 36 12.91 -4.34 2.25
C VAL A 36 12.18 -3.00 2.13
N GLY A 37 11.08 -2.84 2.87
CA GLY A 37 10.22 -1.66 2.80
C GLY A 37 10.94 -0.36 3.17
N SER A 38 10.52 0.74 2.55
CA SER A 38 11.06 2.09 2.74
C SER A 38 10.24 2.95 3.72
N GLY A 39 9.30 2.34 4.46
CA GLY A 39 8.30 3.04 5.29
C GLY A 39 6.89 2.77 4.79
N GLY A 40 5.96 3.68 5.08
CA GLY A 40 4.56 3.60 4.64
C GLY A 40 4.01 4.96 4.22
N THR A 41 2.83 4.95 3.59
CA THR A 41 2.09 6.16 3.19
C THR A 41 0.89 6.34 4.11
N LEU A 42 0.76 7.50 4.73
CA LEU A 42 -0.41 7.86 5.53
C LEU A 42 -1.58 8.22 4.62
N LEU A 43 -2.76 7.64 4.87
CA LEU A 43 -4.01 8.14 4.29
C LEU A 43 -4.64 9.10 5.29
N VAL A 44 -4.82 10.36 4.90
CA VAL A 44 -5.33 11.40 5.80
C VAL A 44 -6.46 12.19 5.16
N THR A 45 -7.35 12.75 5.97
CA THR A 45 -8.30 13.75 5.49
C THR A 45 -7.61 15.11 5.32
N GLN A 46 -8.32 16.08 4.76
CA GLN A 46 -7.82 17.43 4.55
C GLN A 46 -7.37 18.09 5.88
N GLU A 47 -8.07 17.78 6.97
CA GLU A 47 -7.75 18.26 8.33
C GLU A 47 -6.42 17.69 8.85
N GLY A 48 -6.09 16.45 8.49
CA GLY A 48 -4.87 15.75 8.93
C GLY A 48 -3.60 16.11 8.15
N GLN A 49 -3.72 16.83 7.02
CA GLN A 49 -2.61 17.06 6.10
C GLN A 49 -1.39 17.70 6.75
N ARG A 50 -1.58 18.70 7.63
CA ARG A 50 -0.45 19.41 8.26
C ARG A 50 0.37 18.49 9.15
N THR A 51 -0.29 17.64 9.94
CA THR A 51 0.38 16.67 10.80
C THR A 51 1.10 15.60 9.98
N ALA A 52 0.49 15.13 8.88
CA ALA A 52 1.11 14.19 7.97
C ALA A 52 2.39 14.76 7.33
N ALA A 53 2.34 16.00 6.85
CA ALA A 53 3.50 16.68 6.29
C ALA A 53 4.66 16.83 7.29
N ALA A 54 4.35 17.03 8.57
CA ALA A 54 5.37 17.13 9.63
C ALA A 54 5.94 15.78 10.08
N SER A 55 5.34 14.65 9.68
CA SER A 55 5.73 13.31 10.14
C SER A 55 7.01 12.78 9.50
N GLY A 56 7.39 13.30 8.33
CA GLY A 56 8.47 12.74 7.52
C GLY A 56 8.10 11.46 6.76
N LEU A 57 6.85 11.00 6.84
CA LEU A 57 6.30 9.92 6.02
C LEU A 57 5.62 10.47 4.77
N ASP A 58 5.59 9.66 3.72
CA ASP A 58 4.71 9.92 2.58
C ASP A 58 3.25 9.98 3.04
N TYR A 59 2.43 10.78 2.37
CA TYR A 59 1.00 10.84 2.67
C TYR A 59 0.17 11.10 1.42
N GLN A 60 -1.09 10.69 1.46
CA GLN A 60 -2.12 10.96 0.47
C GLN A 60 -3.34 11.54 1.19
N VAL A 61 -3.82 12.69 0.72
CA VAL A 61 -5.10 13.24 1.18
C VAL A 61 -6.22 12.50 0.46
N VAL A 62 -7.14 11.92 1.22
CA VAL A 62 -8.29 11.17 0.69
C VAL A 62 -9.59 11.92 0.95
N ASP A 63 -10.47 11.94 -0.05
CA ASP A 63 -11.83 12.43 0.09
C ASP A 63 -12.74 11.28 0.53
N MET A 64 -13.26 11.36 1.76
CA MET A 64 -14.12 10.32 2.31
C MET A 64 -15.46 10.20 1.60
N SER A 65 -15.92 11.25 0.89
CA SER A 65 -17.16 11.19 0.09
C SER A 65 -17.02 10.28 -1.14
N GLN A 66 -15.80 10.07 -1.62
CA GLN A 66 -15.47 9.16 -2.72
C GLN A 66 -15.13 7.75 -2.22
N SER A 67 -15.08 7.56 -0.90
CA SER A 67 -14.76 6.27 -0.30
C SER A 67 -15.95 5.33 -0.37
N LYS A 68 -15.69 4.08 -0.75
CA LYS A 68 -16.68 3.00 -0.65
C LYS A 68 -16.93 2.54 0.78
N LEU A 69 -16.14 3.01 1.75
CA LEU A 69 -16.23 2.58 3.15
C LEU A 69 -17.60 2.91 3.78
N TYR A 70 -18.25 3.98 3.32
CA TYR A 70 -19.56 4.42 3.80
C TYR A 70 -20.64 4.35 2.71
N GLU A 71 -20.37 3.63 1.61
CA GLU A 71 -21.34 3.45 0.53
C GLU A 71 -22.54 2.66 1.06
N GLY A 72 -23.71 3.30 1.12
CA GLY A 72 -24.94 2.72 1.66
C GLY A 72 -25.10 2.85 3.19
N PHE A 73 -24.22 3.57 3.88
CA PHE A 73 -24.43 3.90 5.28
C PHE A 73 -25.52 4.98 5.42
N THR A 74 -26.53 4.71 6.26
CA THR A 74 -27.58 5.66 6.62
C THR A 74 -27.65 5.79 8.14
N ASP A 75 -27.70 7.03 8.63
CA ASP A 75 -27.89 7.37 10.05
C ASP A 75 -29.24 6.87 10.61
#